data_AF-A0A520Q9E2-F1
#
_entry.id   AF-A0A520Q9E2-F1
#
_cell.length_a   1.000
_cell.length_b   1.000
_cell.length_c   1.000
_cell.angle_alpha   90.00
_cell.angle_beta   90.00
_cell.angle_gamma   90.00
#
_symmetry.space_group_name_H-M   'P 1'
#
loop_
_entity.id
_entity.type
_entity.pdbx_description
1 polymer ?
#
loop_
_entity_poly.entity_id
_entity_poly.type
_entity_poly.pdbx_seq_one_letter_code
_entity_poly.pdbx_strand_id
1 'polypeptide(L)'
;MRPVLLFLLLLVIATVGCGARSEEPDAAAASDAAAAESDAGSDAGAAPTACEQVEAIDRSCASDDDCAIGLHQTDCCGSVLVFAYRATEQPIYAARESECQASYPACMCAPMFPVADSGEPVSDSMDAQAACVTRGGARQCQSYVSMRPADEP
;
A
#
# COMPACT_ATOMS: atom_id res chain seq x y z
N MET A 1 33.37 -0.52 12.82
CA MET A 1 34.60 0.29 12.62
C MET A 1 34.57 0.90 11.23
N ARG A 2 34.70 2.23 11.13
CA ARG A 2 34.60 3.04 9.89
C ARG A 2 35.90 3.00 9.06
N PRO A 3 35.82 3.28 7.75
CA PRO A 3 36.50 4.47 7.21
C PRO A 3 35.55 5.23 6.25
N VAL A 4 35.08 6.46 6.51
CA VAL A 4 35.75 7.78 6.39
C VAL A 4 36.74 7.90 5.22
N LEU A 5 36.22 8.37 4.08
CA LEU A 5 36.92 9.06 2.99
C LEU A 5 35.90 10.09 2.47
N LEU A 6 35.77 11.31 3.02
CA LEU A 6 36.60 12.49 2.82
C LEU A 6 37.29 12.53 1.46
N PHE A 7 36.72 13.24 0.48
CA PHE A 7 37.43 14.28 -0.28
C PHE A 7 36.52 14.96 -1.34
N LEU A 8 36.53 16.29 -1.32
CA LEU A 8 36.34 17.25 -2.42
C LEU A 8 34.95 17.51 -3.04
N LEU A 9 34.23 18.44 -2.40
CA LEU A 9 33.91 19.79 -2.91
C LEU A 9 34.14 20.05 -4.43
N LEU A 10 33.05 20.18 -5.18
CA LEU A 10 32.99 21.02 -6.38
C LEU A 10 31.62 21.70 -6.47
N LEU A 11 31.70 23.02 -6.62
CA LEU A 11 30.64 24.03 -6.51
C LEU A 11 30.48 24.68 -7.88
N VAL A 12 29.30 24.57 -8.52
CA VAL A 12 28.87 25.37 -9.69
C VAL A 12 27.33 25.49 -9.62
N ILE A 13 26.78 26.55 -9.02
CA ILE A 13 26.29 27.81 -9.61
C ILE A 13 25.07 27.65 -10.56
N ALA A 14 23.90 27.96 -9.97
CA ALA A 14 22.69 28.65 -10.47
C ALA A 14 22.34 28.72 -11.97
N THR A 15 21.10 28.33 -12.28
CA THR A 15 20.26 29.04 -13.27
C THR A 15 18.87 29.33 -12.70
N VAL A 16 18.61 30.63 -12.57
CA VAL A 16 17.31 31.28 -12.40
C VAL A 16 16.43 30.99 -13.62
N GLY A 17 15.15 30.71 -13.38
CA GLY A 17 14.12 30.60 -14.41
C GLY A 17 12.76 31.03 -13.87
N CYS A 18 12.59 32.33 -13.64
CA CYS A 18 11.30 32.97 -13.37
C CYS A 18 10.69 33.38 -14.72
N GLY A 19 9.46 32.96 -15.01
CA GLY A 19 8.78 33.27 -16.27
C GLY A 19 7.27 33.30 -16.11
N ALA A 20 6.75 34.47 -15.73
CA ALA A 20 5.33 34.82 -15.80
C ALA A 20 4.90 35.04 -17.26
N ARG A 21 3.71 34.54 -17.64
CA ARG A 21 2.92 35.03 -18.78
C ARG A 21 1.44 34.92 -18.45
N SER A 22 0.83 36.07 -18.26
CA SER A 22 -0.61 36.29 -18.14
C SER A 22 -1.22 36.31 -19.53
N GLU A 23 -2.35 35.62 -19.73
CA GLU A 23 -3.27 35.84 -20.85
C GLU A 23 -4.67 35.35 -20.41
N GLU A 24 -5.47 36.28 -19.88
CA GLU A 24 -6.93 36.21 -19.82
C GLU A 24 -7.50 36.60 -21.19
N PRO A 25 -8.56 35.91 -21.64
CA PRO A 25 -9.62 36.56 -22.39
C PRO A 25 -10.98 36.42 -21.70
N ASP A 26 -11.66 37.56 -21.62
CA ASP A 26 -12.97 37.80 -21.03
C ASP A 26 -14.11 36.86 -21.48
N ALA A 27 -14.94 36.55 -20.48
CA ALA A 27 -16.38 36.36 -20.43
C ALA A 27 -17.23 36.39 -21.72
N ALA A 28 -18.08 35.37 -21.89
CA ALA A 28 -19.54 35.43 -21.65
C ALA A 28 -20.33 34.49 -22.57
N ALA A 29 -21.12 33.58 -22.00
CA ALA A 29 -22.56 33.36 -22.27
C ALA A 29 -23.03 32.06 -21.61
N ALA A 30 -23.97 32.19 -20.68
CA ALA A 30 -24.73 31.08 -20.12
C ALA A 30 -25.75 30.54 -21.13
N SER A 31 -26.06 29.25 -21.05
CA SER A 31 -27.43 28.69 -21.11
C SER A 31 -27.39 27.18 -20.91
N ASP A 32 -28.11 26.73 -19.89
CA ASP A 32 -28.41 25.35 -19.55
C ASP A 32 -28.93 24.51 -20.73
N ALA A 33 -28.44 23.27 -20.84
CA ALA A 33 -29.25 22.14 -21.28
C ALA A 33 -28.59 20.81 -20.88
N ALA A 34 -29.12 20.24 -19.80
CA ALA A 34 -29.19 18.81 -19.50
C ALA A 34 -27.89 18.00 -19.65
N ALA A 35 -27.12 17.94 -18.56
CA ALA A 35 -26.39 16.70 -18.26
C ALA A 35 -27.44 15.59 -18.15
N ALA A 36 -27.58 14.81 -19.22
CA ALA A 36 -28.17 13.50 -19.13
C ALA A 36 -27.19 12.66 -18.29
N GLU A 37 -27.36 12.72 -16.97
CA GLU A 37 -26.87 11.71 -16.05
C GLU A 37 -27.53 10.41 -16.49
N SER A 38 -26.87 9.75 -17.44
CA SER A 38 -27.22 8.39 -17.80
C SER A 38 -26.72 7.57 -16.63
N ASP A 39 -27.63 7.28 -15.71
CA ASP A 39 -27.55 6.11 -14.83
C ASP A 39 -27.55 4.86 -15.73
N ALA A 40 -26.44 4.67 -16.43
CA ALA A 40 -26.09 3.42 -17.03
C ALA A 40 -25.58 2.55 -15.89
N GLY A 41 -26.55 1.97 -15.16
CA GLY A 41 -26.33 0.80 -14.32
C GLY A 41 -25.48 -0.19 -15.12
N SER A 42 -24.21 -0.23 -14.77
CA SER A 42 -23.25 -1.20 -15.28
C SER A 42 -22.87 -2.05 -14.08
N ASP A 43 -23.75 -2.98 -13.73
CA ASP A 43 -23.38 -4.21 -13.01
C ASP A 43 -22.53 -5.14 -13.92
N ALA A 44 -21.71 -4.56 -14.80
CA ALA A 44 -20.50 -5.18 -15.26
C ALA A 44 -19.52 -5.01 -14.09
N GLY A 45 -19.45 -6.06 -13.24
CA GLY A 45 -18.80 -6.05 -11.94
C GLY A 45 -17.64 -5.06 -11.85
N ALA A 46 -17.78 -4.06 -10.97
CA ALA A 46 -16.80 -3.01 -10.79
C ALA A 46 -15.40 -3.60 -10.66
N ALA A 47 -14.41 -2.99 -11.32
CA ALA A 47 -13.02 -3.38 -11.16
C ALA A 47 -12.65 -3.32 -9.66
N PRO A 48 -11.85 -4.27 -9.15
CA PRO A 48 -11.47 -4.26 -7.75
C PRO A 48 -10.71 -2.97 -7.42
N THR A 49 -11.03 -2.39 -6.27
CA THR A 49 -10.33 -1.24 -5.71
C THR A 49 -8.87 -1.58 -5.42
N ALA A 50 -8.03 -0.57 -5.23
CA ALA A 50 -6.63 -0.79 -4.87
C ALA A 50 -6.50 -1.55 -3.54
N CYS A 51 -7.38 -1.29 -2.56
CA CYS A 51 -7.38 -2.00 -1.29
C CYS A 51 -7.74 -3.48 -1.46
N GLU A 52 -8.81 -3.79 -2.21
CA GLU A 52 -9.17 -5.19 -2.54
C GLU A 52 -8.05 -5.90 -3.31
N GLN A 53 -7.29 -5.17 -4.13
CA GLN A 53 -6.14 -5.72 -4.82
C GLN A 53 -4.97 -6.03 -3.87
N VAL A 54 -4.74 -5.26 -2.80
CA VAL A 54 -3.73 -5.60 -1.77
C VAL A 54 -4.12 -6.88 -1.03
N GLU A 55 -5.39 -7.02 -0.67
CA GLU A 55 -5.92 -8.24 -0.02
C GLU A 55 -5.79 -9.48 -0.92
N ALA A 56 -5.89 -9.29 -2.23
CA ALA A 56 -5.80 -10.36 -3.23
C ALA A 56 -4.38 -10.72 -3.68
N ILE A 57 -3.34 -10.09 -3.10
CA ILE A 57 -1.94 -10.37 -3.46
C ILE A 57 -1.61 -11.85 -3.25
N ASP A 58 -0.84 -12.41 -4.19
CA ASP A 58 -0.41 -13.80 -4.10
C ASP A 58 0.42 -14.03 -2.82
N ARG A 59 -0.05 -14.98 -2.02
CA ARG A 59 0.60 -15.39 -0.76
C ARG A 59 1.29 -16.73 -0.90
N SER A 60 1.26 -17.38 -2.06
CA SER A 60 1.81 -18.73 -2.20
C SER A 60 3.34 -18.76 -2.11
N CYS A 61 3.86 -19.85 -1.53
CA CYS A 61 5.28 -19.99 -1.20
C CYS A 61 5.73 -21.45 -1.24
N ALA A 62 7.03 -21.68 -1.40
CA ALA A 62 7.67 -22.99 -1.28
C ALA A 62 8.53 -23.07 0.00
N SER A 63 9.14 -21.97 0.43
CA SER A 63 9.88 -21.84 1.69
C SER A 63 9.65 -20.46 2.33
N ASP A 64 10.14 -20.28 3.55
CA ASP A 64 10.04 -19.00 4.27
C ASP A 64 10.73 -17.84 3.54
N ASP A 65 11.82 -18.14 2.81
CA ASP A 65 12.58 -17.15 2.04
C ASP A 65 11.78 -16.59 0.85
N ASP A 66 10.68 -17.25 0.46
CA ASP A 66 9.78 -16.74 -0.57
C ASP A 66 8.82 -15.66 -0.05
N CYS A 67 8.82 -15.38 1.27
CA CYS A 67 7.87 -14.48 1.90
C CYS A 67 8.48 -13.12 2.24
N ALA A 68 7.71 -12.06 1.99
CA ALA A 68 7.99 -10.70 2.41
C ALA A 68 6.87 -10.18 3.32
N ILE A 69 7.16 -9.15 4.11
CA ILE A 69 6.18 -8.46 4.97
C ILE A 69 5.68 -7.17 4.30
N GLY A 70 4.39 -6.92 4.43
CA GLY A 70 3.72 -5.67 4.07
C GLY A 70 2.91 -5.12 5.24
N LEU A 71 2.66 -3.82 5.19
CA LEU A 71 1.75 -3.09 6.05
C LEU A 71 0.55 -2.66 5.21
N HIS A 72 -0.63 -3.17 5.53
CA HIS A 72 -1.87 -2.80 4.84
C HIS A 72 -2.73 -1.95 5.77
N GLN A 73 -3.00 -0.70 5.40
CA GLN A 73 -3.99 0.11 6.11
C GLN A 73 -5.39 -0.44 5.80
N THR A 74 -6.11 -0.87 6.84
CA THR A 74 -7.41 -1.54 6.69
C THR A 74 -8.60 -0.60 6.84
N ASP A 75 -8.40 0.59 7.40
CA ASP A 75 -9.45 1.57 7.61
C ASP A 75 -8.92 3.02 7.58
N CYS A 76 -9.85 3.96 7.50
CA CYS A 76 -9.52 5.38 7.50
C CYS A 76 -9.07 5.94 8.85
N CYS A 77 -9.11 5.13 9.93
CA CYS A 77 -8.49 5.48 11.21
C CYS A 77 -6.99 5.20 11.23
N GLY A 78 -6.48 4.48 10.22
CA GLY A 78 -5.08 4.12 10.09
C GLY A 78 -4.73 2.80 10.78
N SER A 79 -5.70 1.94 11.09
CA SER A 79 -5.41 0.59 11.59
C SER A 79 -4.63 -0.19 10.53
N VAL A 80 -3.70 -1.04 10.96
CA VAL A 80 -2.78 -1.76 10.07
C VAL A 80 -2.84 -3.26 10.30
N LEU A 81 -2.96 -4.02 9.21
CA LEU A 81 -2.63 -5.43 9.15
C LEU A 81 -1.17 -5.57 8.67
N VAL A 82 -0.32 -6.18 9.48
CA VAL A 82 1.03 -6.60 9.08
C VAL A 82 0.90 -7.97 8.45
N PHE A 83 0.95 -8.07 7.14
CA PHE A 83 0.65 -9.31 6.41
C PHE A 83 1.88 -9.83 5.67
N ALA A 84 1.97 -11.14 5.46
CA ALA A 84 3.02 -11.72 4.62
C ALA A 84 2.52 -12.05 3.20
N TYR A 85 3.36 -11.87 2.19
CA TYR A 85 3.02 -12.16 0.79
C TYR A 85 4.23 -12.73 0.04
N ARG A 86 4.02 -13.28 -1.16
CA ARG A 86 5.10 -13.79 -2.00
C ARG A 86 6.05 -12.64 -2.38
N ALA A 87 7.34 -12.75 -2.09
CA ALA A 87 8.30 -11.66 -2.24
C ALA A 87 8.34 -11.04 -3.65
N THR A 88 8.06 -11.81 -4.71
CA THR A 88 8.00 -11.30 -6.08
C THR A 88 6.86 -10.32 -6.34
N GLU A 89 5.83 -10.30 -5.48
CA GLU A 89 4.68 -9.38 -5.56
C GLU A 89 4.99 -7.99 -4.98
N GLN A 90 6.18 -7.76 -4.43
CA GLN A 90 6.57 -6.49 -3.81
C GLN A 90 6.26 -5.24 -4.68
N PRO A 91 6.53 -5.23 -6.00
CA PRO A 91 6.20 -4.08 -6.84
C PRO A 91 4.69 -3.82 -6.94
N ILE A 92 3.88 -4.88 -6.97
CA ILE A 92 2.42 -4.80 -7.03
C ILE A 92 1.88 -4.29 -5.70
N TYR A 93 2.34 -4.87 -4.58
CA TYR A 93 2.04 -4.39 -3.23
C TYR A 93 2.32 -2.89 -3.09
N ALA A 94 3.54 -2.45 -3.41
CA ALA A 94 3.93 -1.05 -3.21
C ALA A 94 3.05 -0.08 -4.01
N ALA A 95 2.68 -0.42 -5.24
CA ALA A 95 1.80 0.40 -6.06
C ALA A 95 0.38 0.44 -5.50
N ARG A 96 -0.20 -0.71 -5.16
CA ARG A 96 -1.59 -0.81 -4.70
C ARG A 96 -1.81 -0.30 -3.29
N GLU A 97 -0.87 -0.52 -2.40
CA GLU A 97 -0.97 0.00 -1.04
C GLU A 97 -0.93 1.53 -1.02
N SER A 98 -0.07 2.15 -1.85
CA SER A 98 -0.04 3.61 -1.97
C SER A 98 -1.36 4.17 -2.51
N GLU A 99 -1.97 3.51 -3.50
CA GLU A 99 -3.27 3.90 -4.05
C GLU A 99 -4.40 3.69 -3.04
N CYS A 100 -4.36 2.58 -2.29
CA CYS A 100 -5.32 2.27 -1.23
C CYS A 100 -5.27 3.31 -0.11
N GLN A 101 -4.09 3.62 0.42
CA GLN A 101 -3.91 4.63 1.47
C GLN A 101 -4.43 6.01 1.04
N ALA A 102 -4.19 6.40 -0.21
CA ALA A 102 -4.65 7.68 -0.76
C ALA A 102 -6.19 7.74 -0.92
N SER A 103 -6.87 6.59 -0.92
CA SER A 103 -8.33 6.52 -1.06
C SER A 103 -9.08 6.78 0.25
N TYR A 104 -8.41 6.62 1.40
CA TYR A 104 -9.05 6.82 2.70
C TYR A 104 -9.27 8.32 3.00
N PRO A 105 -10.48 8.72 3.41
CA PRO A 105 -10.73 10.08 3.87
C PRO A 105 -10.11 10.30 5.26
N ALA A 106 -9.94 11.57 5.65
CA ALA A 106 -9.55 11.91 7.02
C ALA A 106 -10.72 11.67 7.99
N CYS A 107 -10.70 10.56 8.74
CA CYS A 107 -11.77 10.16 9.65
C CYS A 107 -11.63 10.68 11.10
N MET A 108 -10.52 11.34 11.44
CA MET A 108 -10.29 11.97 12.76
C MET A 108 -10.47 11.03 13.96
N CYS A 109 -10.05 9.78 13.81
CA CYS A 109 -10.03 8.75 14.85
C CYS A 109 -8.59 8.27 15.12
N ALA A 110 -8.39 7.62 16.27
CA ALA A 110 -7.13 6.95 16.57
C ALA A 110 -7.10 5.55 15.92
N PRO A 111 -5.94 5.08 15.42
CA PRO A 111 -5.80 3.73 14.87
C PRO A 111 -5.89 2.66 15.97
N MET A 112 -6.34 1.47 15.59
CA MET A 112 -6.18 0.28 16.43
C MET A 112 -4.71 -0.19 16.43
N PHE A 113 -4.35 -1.03 17.41
CA PHE A 113 -3.03 -1.68 17.40
C PHE A 113 -2.86 -2.51 16.13
N PRO A 114 -1.67 -2.47 15.49
CA PRO A 114 -1.40 -3.34 14.36
C PRO A 114 -1.45 -4.81 14.76
N VAL A 115 -1.89 -5.66 13.84
CA VAL A 115 -1.99 -7.11 14.05
C VAL A 115 -1.28 -7.86 12.93
N ALA A 116 -0.66 -8.99 13.25
CA ALA A 116 -0.13 -9.93 12.27
C ALA A 116 -1.25 -10.82 11.69
N ASP A 117 -0.97 -11.58 10.62
CA ASP A 117 -1.88 -12.61 10.10
C ASP A 117 -2.19 -13.71 11.13
N SER A 118 -1.27 -13.94 12.08
CA SER A 118 -1.49 -14.84 13.21
C SER A 118 -2.50 -14.30 14.23
N GLY A 119 -2.90 -13.03 14.09
CA GLY A 119 -3.74 -12.30 15.05
C GLY A 119 -2.97 -11.76 16.25
N GLU A 120 -1.66 -11.97 16.32
CA GLU A 120 -0.81 -11.41 17.38
C GLU A 120 -0.70 -9.88 17.22
N PRO A 121 -0.77 -9.11 18.32
CA PRO A 121 -0.52 -7.68 18.28
C PRO A 121 0.95 -7.40 17.96
N VAL A 122 1.20 -6.38 17.16
CA VAL A 122 2.54 -5.97 16.72
C VAL A 122 2.88 -4.63 17.37
N SER A 123 3.91 -4.63 18.23
CA SER A 123 4.41 -3.41 18.90
C SER A 123 5.27 -2.54 17.98
N ASP A 124 6.16 -3.17 17.23
CA ASP A 124 6.94 -2.58 16.14
C ASP A 124 6.77 -3.47 14.92
N SER A 125 6.52 -2.89 13.74
CA SER A 125 6.45 -3.64 12.48
C SER A 125 7.66 -4.54 12.22
N MET A 126 8.83 -4.19 12.76
CA MET A 126 10.07 -4.97 12.66
C MET A 126 10.07 -6.23 13.54
N ASP A 127 9.15 -6.34 14.50
CA ASP A 127 8.96 -7.54 15.33
C ASP A 127 8.24 -8.65 14.56
N ALA A 128 7.54 -8.31 13.47
CA ALA A 128 6.85 -9.28 12.64
C ALA A 128 7.83 -10.08 11.76
N GLN A 129 7.56 -11.37 11.67
CA GLN A 129 8.30 -12.34 10.87
C GLN A 129 7.35 -12.99 9.86
N ALA A 130 7.87 -13.52 8.77
CA ALA A 130 7.10 -14.26 7.77
C ALA A 130 7.46 -15.75 7.79
N ALA A 131 6.46 -16.60 7.58
CA ALA A 131 6.62 -18.03 7.46
C ALA A 131 5.79 -18.58 6.30
N CYS A 132 6.34 -19.54 5.57
CA CYS A 132 5.61 -20.33 4.60
C CYS A 132 4.97 -21.53 5.30
N VAL A 133 3.67 -21.43 5.57
CA VAL A 133 2.89 -22.40 6.34
C VAL A 133 1.80 -23.06 5.50
N THR A 134 1.40 -24.26 5.87
CA THR A 134 0.31 -25.00 5.23
C THR A 134 -1.01 -24.59 5.85
N ARG A 135 -1.94 -24.09 5.01
CA ARG A 135 -3.29 -23.68 5.37
C ARG A 135 -4.27 -24.24 4.35
N GLY A 136 -5.29 -24.97 4.79
CA GLY A 136 -6.30 -25.55 3.89
C GLY A 136 -5.71 -26.38 2.74
N GLY A 137 -4.61 -27.09 2.98
CA GLY A 137 -3.94 -27.94 1.98
C GLY A 137 -3.03 -27.21 0.97
N ALA A 138 -2.82 -25.90 1.12
CA ALA A 138 -1.91 -25.11 0.30
C ALA A 138 -0.87 -24.38 1.17
N ARG A 139 0.31 -24.09 0.61
CA ARG A 139 1.34 -23.33 1.32
C ARG A 139 1.19 -21.84 1.06
N GLN A 140 1.11 -21.06 2.13
CA GLN A 140 0.88 -19.63 2.11
C GLN A 140 1.81 -18.91 3.09
N CYS A 141 2.27 -17.73 2.71
CA CYS A 141 2.97 -16.79 3.55
C CYS A 141 2.01 -16.27 4.61
N GLN A 142 2.42 -16.43 5.88
CA GLN A 142 1.72 -15.91 7.04
C GLN A 142 2.70 -15.11 7.89
N SER A 143 2.33 -13.90 8.29
CA SER A 143 3.10 -13.14 9.27
C SER A 143 2.76 -13.58 10.70
N TYR A 144 3.74 -13.45 11.60
CA TYR A 144 3.60 -13.76 13.03
C TYR A 144 4.58 -12.92 13.85
N VAL A 145 4.43 -12.90 15.18
CA VAL A 145 5.32 -12.12 16.07
C VAL A 145 6.16 -13.04 16.94
N SER A 146 5.53 -13.83 17.81
CA SER A 146 6.25 -14.58 18.84
C SER A 146 6.42 -16.05 18.44
N MET A 147 5.33 -16.68 18.01
CA MET A 147 5.33 -18.12 17.69
C MET A 147 5.01 -18.32 16.22
N ARG A 148 5.94 -18.99 15.53
CA ARG A 148 5.71 -19.44 14.16
C ARG A 148 4.41 -20.26 14.11
N PRO A 149 3.47 -19.94 13.21
CA PRO A 149 2.26 -20.71 13.07
C PRO A 149 2.58 -22.15 12.66
N ALA A 150 1.88 -23.12 13.26
CA ALA A 150 2.00 -24.52 12.89
C ALA A 150 1.34 -24.76 11.52
N ASP A 151 1.90 -25.73 10.77
CA ASP A 151 1.26 -26.26 9.56
C ASP A 151 -0.04 -26.98 9.92
N GLU A 152 -1.11 -26.70 9.17
CA GLU A 152 -2.32 -27.50 9.20
C GLU A 152 -2.13 -28.80 8.41
N PRO A 153 -2.73 -29.92 8.86
CA PRO A 153 -2.65 -31.21 8.16
C PRO A 153 -3.42 -31.23 6.84
#